data_AF-A0A929GV51-F1
#
_entry.id   AF-A0A929GV51-F1
#
_cell.length_a   1.000
_cell.length_b   1.000
_cell.length_c   1.000
_cell.angle_alpha   90.00
_cell.angle_beta   90.00
_cell.angle_gamma   90.00
#
_symmetry.space_group_name_H-M   'P 1'
#
loop_
_entity.id
_entity.type
_entity.pdbx_description
1 polymer ?
#
loop_
_entity_poly.entity_id
_entity_poly.type
_entity_poly.pdbx_seq_one_letter_code
_entity_poly.pdbx_strand_id
1 'polypeptide(L)'
;MKQCIESTFPNSLDILRQISADADIMTQHPCFCDAAHYRVGRIHLPIAPKYNIQCNFCERNMCATEAIQHPGWTARLLSAEEAVNLVERVMLTRKDSNFVIGVAGPGDPLANDQTFEVLSLIHQEYPQLLKCMCTNGLLLEDKLEKIEACGVKAITVTVNAFSSDIGKDIYSWVRYDGVTYRGEEAASLLIAKQFGGLSEGSR
;
A
#
# COMPACT_ATOMS: atom_id res chain seq x y z
N MET A 1 51.12 2.73 23.22
CA MET A 1 50.08 1.95 22.51
C MET A 1 48.71 2.37 23.03
N LYS A 2 47.97 3.15 22.22
CA LYS A 2 46.50 3.12 22.09
C LYS A 2 46.14 4.12 20.99
N GLN A 3 45.70 3.57 19.85
CA GLN A 3 45.25 4.29 18.66
C GLN A 3 44.05 5.17 18.99
N CYS A 4 44.06 6.40 18.49
CA CYS A 4 42.86 7.19 18.30
C CYS A 4 41.99 6.49 17.25
N ILE A 5 40.76 6.16 17.63
CA ILE A 5 39.73 5.68 16.71
C ILE A 5 39.24 6.94 16.00
N GLU A 6 39.57 7.07 14.71
CA GLU A 6 38.96 8.03 13.81
C GLU A 6 37.47 7.68 13.71
N SER A 7 36.63 8.39 14.47
CA SER A 7 35.19 8.37 14.28
C SER A 7 34.90 9.18 13.02
N THR A 8 34.71 8.49 11.90
CA THR A 8 34.19 9.06 10.66
C THR A 8 32.78 9.59 10.94
N PHE A 9 32.66 10.87 11.24
CA PHE A 9 31.37 11.56 11.22
C PHE A 9 30.89 11.61 9.76
N PRO A 10 29.64 11.23 9.45
CA PRO A 10 29.12 11.34 8.09
C PRO A 10 29.20 12.80 7.62
N ASN A 11 29.64 13.00 6.38
CA ASN A 11 29.84 14.32 5.80
C ASN A 11 28.48 15.06 5.74
N SER A 12 28.49 16.39 5.79
CA SER A 12 27.29 17.22 5.68
C SER A 12 26.50 16.95 4.39
N LEU A 13 27.17 16.50 3.32
CA LEU A 13 26.53 16.01 2.09
C LEU A 13 25.80 14.67 2.25
N ASP A 14 26.29 13.78 3.09
CA ASP A 14 25.61 12.51 3.40
C ASP A 14 24.42 12.76 4.32
N ILE A 15 24.55 13.69 5.27
CA ILE A 15 23.44 14.17 6.10
C ILE A 15 22.39 14.89 5.25
N LEU A 16 22.79 15.72 4.27
CA LEU A 16 21.84 16.36 3.34
C LEU A 16 21.21 15.36 2.37
N ARG A 17 21.91 14.28 1.98
CA ARG A 17 21.34 13.16 1.23
C ARG A 17 20.37 12.32 2.07
N GLN A 18 20.66 12.12 3.36
CA GLN A 18 19.78 11.43 4.31
C GLN A 18 18.54 12.28 4.64
N ILE A 19 18.71 13.59 4.85
CA ILE A 19 17.62 14.56 5.06
C ILE A 19 16.80 14.77 3.77
N SER A 20 17.43 14.61 2.59
CA SER A 20 16.73 14.53 1.29
C SER A 20 16.01 13.19 1.08
N ALA A 21 16.39 12.12 1.80
CA ALA A 21 15.78 10.80 1.69
C ALA A 21 14.51 10.68 2.56
N ASP A 22 14.45 11.39 3.68
CA ASP A 22 13.21 11.59 4.46
C ASP A 22 12.40 12.77 3.93
N ALA A 23 12.07 12.66 2.65
CA ALA A 23 11.00 13.42 2.04
C ALA A 23 9.72 13.30 2.87
N ASP A 24 9.17 14.43 3.34
CA ASP A 24 7.87 14.44 4.01
C ASP A 24 6.81 13.92 3.03
N ILE A 25 6.32 12.70 3.29
CA ILE A 25 5.29 12.04 2.51
C ILE A 25 4.05 12.92 2.33
N MET A 26 3.76 13.77 3.33
CA MET A 26 2.64 14.70 3.30
C MET A 26 2.81 15.81 2.27
N THR A 27 4.03 16.07 1.79
CA THR A 27 4.31 17.10 0.79
C THR A 27 4.59 16.55 -0.61
N GLN A 28 5.06 15.30 -0.71
CA GLN A 28 5.46 14.69 -1.98
C GLN A 28 4.43 13.75 -2.58
N HIS A 29 3.49 13.24 -1.77
CA HIS A 29 2.49 12.29 -2.26
C HIS A 29 1.25 13.00 -2.82
N PRO A 30 0.83 12.70 -4.07
CA PRO A 30 -0.28 13.38 -4.74
C PRO A 30 -1.67 13.12 -4.12
N CYS A 31 -1.79 12.17 -3.19
CA CYS A 31 -3.03 11.94 -2.43
C CYS A 31 -3.08 12.70 -1.09
N PHE A 32 -1.96 13.24 -0.60
CA PHE A 32 -1.91 13.96 0.69
C PHE A 32 -1.60 15.45 0.52
N CYS A 33 -0.99 15.85 -0.61
CA CYS A 33 -0.69 17.24 -0.92
C CYS A 33 -1.36 17.69 -2.22
N ASP A 34 -2.12 18.78 -2.15
CA ASP A 34 -2.75 19.41 -3.32
C ASP A 34 -1.72 19.89 -4.35
N ALA A 35 -0.64 20.52 -3.90
CA ALA A 35 0.44 20.96 -4.78
C ALA A 35 1.18 19.78 -5.47
N ALA A 36 1.28 18.63 -4.80
CA ALA A 36 1.85 17.42 -5.38
C ALA A 36 0.91 16.77 -6.39
N HIS A 37 -0.41 16.86 -6.18
CA HIS A 37 -1.44 16.28 -7.04
C HIS A 37 -1.28 16.65 -8.52
N TYR A 38 -0.87 17.90 -8.78
CA TYR A 38 -0.70 18.42 -10.14
C TYR A 38 0.68 18.15 -10.76
N ARG A 39 1.67 17.69 -10.00
CA ARG A 39 3.07 17.56 -10.46
C ARG A 39 3.67 16.15 -10.31
N VAL A 40 3.12 15.33 -9.43
CA VAL A 40 3.65 13.99 -9.11
C VAL A 40 2.70 12.93 -9.66
N GLY A 41 3.23 12.01 -10.45
CA GLY A 41 2.47 10.88 -10.98
C GLY A 41 2.15 9.84 -9.91
N ARG A 42 1.16 8.98 -10.18
CA ARG A 42 0.91 7.76 -9.40
C ARG A 42 0.62 6.60 -10.33
N ILE A 43 1.17 5.44 -10.03
CA ILE A 43 0.97 4.22 -10.78
C ILE A 43 0.41 3.19 -9.82
N HIS A 44 -0.78 2.70 -10.12
CA HIS A 44 -1.34 1.56 -9.40
C HIS A 44 -1.00 0.26 -10.11
N LEU A 45 -0.43 -0.69 -9.39
CA LEU A 45 -0.12 -2.03 -9.89
C LEU A 45 -1.30 -2.98 -9.56
N PRO A 46 -2.05 -3.49 -10.55
CA PRO A 46 -3.17 -4.39 -10.31
C PRO A 46 -2.68 -5.84 -10.13
N ILE A 47 -2.08 -6.10 -8.97
CA ILE A 47 -1.39 -7.37 -8.64
C ILE A 47 -2.04 -8.13 -7.47
N ALA A 48 -3.12 -7.60 -6.90
CA ALA A 48 -3.74 -8.15 -5.70
C ALA A 48 -5.17 -8.66 -5.97
N PRO A 49 -5.38 -9.83 -6.61
CA PRO A 49 -6.72 -10.28 -7.01
C PRO A 49 -7.57 -10.89 -5.89
N LYS A 50 -6.97 -11.40 -4.80
CA LYS A 50 -7.71 -12.07 -3.72
C LYS A 50 -8.36 -11.06 -2.78
N TYR A 51 -9.55 -11.42 -2.29
CA TYR A 51 -10.30 -10.68 -1.28
C TYR A 51 -10.42 -11.54 0.00
N ASN A 52 -10.29 -10.89 1.15
CA ASN A 52 -10.53 -11.46 2.48
C ASN A 52 -11.78 -10.89 3.17
N ILE A 53 -12.48 -9.93 2.54
CA ILE A 53 -13.80 -9.45 2.95
C ILE A 53 -14.74 -9.32 1.74
N GLN A 54 -16.04 -9.15 1.98
CA GLN A 54 -16.99 -8.63 1.00
C GLN A 54 -17.77 -7.47 1.62
N CYS A 55 -17.65 -6.28 1.04
CA CYS A 55 -18.55 -5.18 1.32
C CYS A 55 -19.80 -5.29 0.45
N ASN A 56 -20.96 -4.88 0.94
CA ASN A 56 -22.23 -4.94 0.21
C ASN A 56 -22.24 -4.05 -1.05
N PHE A 57 -21.40 -3.01 -1.09
CA PHE A 57 -21.26 -2.12 -2.25
C PHE A 57 -20.15 -2.52 -3.23
N CYS A 58 -19.38 -3.58 -2.94
CA CYS A 58 -18.26 -3.97 -3.81
C CYS A 58 -18.73 -4.86 -4.96
N GLU A 59 -18.47 -4.40 -6.19
CA GLU A 59 -18.56 -5.20 -7.40
C GLU A 59 -17.20 -5.78 -7.79
N ARG A 60 -17.11 -7.10 -8.02
CA ARG A 60 -15.86 -7.79 -8.39
C ARG A 60 -15.71 -7.96 -9.91
N ASN A 61 -16.03 -6.89 -10.63
CA ASN A 61 -15.95 -6.88 -12.09
C ASN A 61 -14.57 -6.37 -12.56
N MET A 62 -14.20 -6.73 -13.78
CA MET A 62 -13.07 -6.11 -14.48
C MET A 62 -13.59 -4.98 -15.36
N CYS A 63 -12.74 -3.98 -15.60
CA CYS A 63 -13.07 -2.87 -16.47
C CYS A 63 -13.15 -3.38 -17.92
N ALA A 64 -14.36 -3.46 -18.47
CA ALA A 64 -14.59 -3.93 -19.85
C ALA A 64 -14.21 -2.86 -20.89
N THR A 65 -14.31 -1.58 -20.55
CA THR A 65 -13.95 -0.44 -21.39
C THR A 65 -13.44 0.71 -20.53
N GLU A 66 -12.48 1.49 -21.03
CA GLU A 66 -11.91 2.64 -20.30
C GLU A 66 -12.94 3.74 -19.94
N ALA A 67 -14.10 3.72 -20.59
CA ALA A 67 -15.17 4.69 -20.37
C ALA A 67 -15.90 4.52 -19.02
N ILE A 68 -15.85 3.35 -18.39
CA ILE A 68 -16.48 3.09 -17.09
C ILE A 68 -15.39 2.79 -16.06
N GLN A 69 -15.19 3.76 -15.16
CA GLN A 69 -14.24 3.67 -14.07
C GLN A 69 -14.98 3.38 -12.76
N HIS A 70 -14.60 2.31 -12.06
CA HIS A 70 -15.11 1.98 -10.74
C HIS A 70 -13.94 1.65 -9.80
N PRO A 71 -13.98 2.07 -8.52
CA PRO A 71 -13.00 1.64 -7.54
C PRO A 71 -12.90 0.11 -7.47
N GLY A 72 -11.66 -0.40 -7.46
CA GLY A 72 -11.39 -1.84 -7.41
C GLY A 72 -11.50 -2.56 -8.75
N TRP A 73 -11.79 -1.87 -9.86
CA TRP A 73 -11.73 -2.48 -11.19
C TRP A 73 -10.34 -2.31 -11.80
N THR A 74 -9.91 -3.32 -12.53
CA THR A 74 -8.74 -3.24 -13.42
C THR A 74 -9.13 -3.81 -14.78
N ALA A 75 -8.50 -3.31 -15.84
CA ALA A 75 -8.63 -3.90 -17.17
C ALA A 75 -7.89 -5.23 -17.27
N ARG A 76 -6.77 -5.38 -16.54
CA ARG A 76 -5.93 -6.56 -16.58
C ARG A 76 -5.16 -6.73 -15.27
N LEU A 77 -5.01 -7.96 -14.82
CA LEU A 77 -4.07 -8.32 -13.76
C LEU A 77 -2.65 -8.42 -14.32
N LEU A 78 -1.67 -7.99 -13.54
CA LEU A 78 -0.25 -8.16 -13.87
C LEU A 78 0.33 -9.34 -13.10
N SER A 79 1.23 -10.10 -13.73
CA SER A 79 2.15 -10.97 -13.00
C SER A 79 3.18 -10.14 -12.22
N ALA A 80 3.95 -10.79 -11.34
CA ALA A 80 5.01 -10.11 -10.61
C ALA A 80 6.05 -9.50 -11.57
N GLU A 81 6.50 -10.28 -12.54
CA GLU A 81 7.45 -9.87 -13.58
C GLU A 81 6.91 -8.69 -14.40
N GLU A 82 5.66 -8.77 -14.87
CA GLU A 82 5.05 -7.69 -15.64
C GLU A 82 4.96 -6.38 -14.87
N ALA A 83 4.67 -6.46 -13.57
CA ALA A 83 4.57 -5.29 -12.70
C ALA A 83 5.95 -4.63 -12.50
N VAL A 84 7.00 -5.41 -12.25
CA VAL A 84 8.38 -4.90 -12.15
C VAL A 84 8.83 -4.28 -13.47
N ASN A 85 8.62 -4.98 -14.60
CA ASN A 85 8.96 -4.49 -15.94
C ASN A 85 8.18 -3.21 -16.32
N LEU A 86 6.96 -3.03 -15.80
CA LEU A 86 6.23 -1.78 -15.98
C LEU A 86 6.93 -0.62 -15.25
N VAL A 87 7.34 -0.83 -14.01
CA VAL A 87 8.06 0.20 -13.23
C VAL A 87 9.38 0.54 -13.89
N GLU A 88 10.17 -0.44 -14.29
CA GLU A 88 11.45 -0.23 -15.01
C GLU A 88 11.24 0.61 -16.28
N ARG A 89 10.26 0.27 -17.12
CA ARG A 89 9.96 1.03 -18.34
C ARG A 89 9.58 2.48 -18.04
N VAL A 90 8.82 2.73 -16.98
CA VAL A 90 8.48 4.10 -16.58
C VAL A 90 9.72 4.84 -16.12
N MET A 91 10.57 4.22 -15.29
CA MET A 91 11.83 4.81 -14.85
C MET A 91 12.74 5.21 -16.03
N LEU A 92 12.81 4.38 -17.06
CA LEU A 92 13.61 4.64 -18.26
C LEU A 92 13.04 5.76 -19.14
N THR A 93 11.71 5.86 -19.24
CA THR A 93 11.02 6.79 -20.16
C THR A 93 10.66 8.14 -19.52
N ARG A 94 10.61 8.22 -18.19
CA ARG A 94 10.16 9.40 -17.43
C ARG A 94 11.21 9.84 -16.40
N LYS A 95 12.48 9.91 -16.81
CA LYS A 95 13.63 10.15 -15.93
C LYS A 95 13.53 11.42 -15.06
N ASP A 96 12.85 12.46 -15.55
CA ASP A 96 12.71 13.74 -14.85
C ASP A 96 11.37 13.88 -14.09
N SER A 97 10.54 12.83 -14.06
CA SER A 97 9.22 12.87 -13.41
C SER A 97 9.23 12.10 -12.09
N ASN A 98 8.78 12.75 -11.02
CA ASN A 98 8.50 12.08 -9.76
C ASN A 98 7.17 11.33 -9.84
N PHE A 99 7.15 10.10 -9.34
CA PHE A 99 5.92 9.34 -9.22
C PHE A 99 5.94 8.39 -8.03
N VAL A 100 4.73 7.99 -7.63
CA VAL A 100 4.49 7.02 -6.55
C VAL A 100 4.03 5.69 -7.12
N ILE A 101 4.51 4.60 -6.53
CA ILE A 101 3.98 3.25 -6.78
C ILE A 101 2.96 2.90 -5.70
N GLY A 102 1.75 2.53 -6.11
CA GLY A 102 0.68 2.09 -5.22
C GLY A 102 0.18 0.69 -5.55
N VAL A 103 -0.17 -0.10 -4.54
CA VAL A 103 -0.97 -1.32 -4.72
C VAL A 103 -2.32 -1.11 -4.04
N ALA A 104 -3.39 -1.09 -4.83
CA ALA A 104 -4.73 -0.73 -4.37
C ALA A 104 -5.82 -1.74 -4.77
N GLY A 105 -5.45 -2.87 -5.36
CA GLY A 105 -6.39 -3.94 -5.70
C GLY A 105 -6.04 -4.72 -6.97
N PRO A 106 -7.04 -5.34 -7.62
CA PRO A 106 -8.50 -5.15 -7.45
C PRO A 106 -9.08 -5.68 -6.11
N GLY A 107 -8.43 -6.65 -5.50
CA GLY A 107 -8.68 -7.20 -4.17
C GLY A 107 -8.05 -6.41 -3.02
N ASP A 108 -7.66 -7.10 -1.95
CA ASP A 108 -6.93 -6.48 -0.84
C ASP A 108 -5.43 -6.79 -0.94
N PRO A 109 -4.54 -5.78 -0.96
CA PRO A 109 -3.10 -6.01 -1.11
C PRO A 109 -2.50 -6.95 -0.05
N LEU A 110 -2.97 -6.88 1.20
CA LEU A 110 -2.42 -7.69 2.31
C LEU A 110 -2.88 -9.16 2.26
N ALA A 111 -3.95 -9.45 1.52
CA ALA A 111 -4.41 -10.82 1.23
C ALA A 111 -3.67 -11.51 0.08
N ASN A 112 -2.69 -10.85 -0.54
CA ASN A 112 -2.00 -11.34 -1.73
C ASN A 112 -0.47 -11.30 -1.54
N ASP A 113 0.18 -12.47 -1.46
CA ASP A 113 1.63 -12.54 -1.29
C ASP A 113 2.42 -11.87 -2.43
N GLN A 114 1.87 -11.89 -3.65
CA GLN A 114 2.44 -11.20 -4.82
C GLN A 114 2.64 -9.69 -4.57
N THR A 115 1.80 -9.06 -3.74
CA THR A 115 1.99 -7.66 -3.32
C THR A 115 3.36 -7.45 -2.70
N PHE A 116 3.72 -8.30 -1.73
CA PHE A 116 4.98 -8.18 -1.00
C PHE A 116 6.17 -8.56 -1.88
N GLU A 117 6.02 -9.59 -2.72
CA GLU A 117 7.04 -9.99 -3.69
C GLU A 117 7.41 -8.82 -4.63
N VAL A 118 6.41 -8.23 -5.29
CA VAL A 118 6.63 -7.14 -6.25
C VAL A 118 7.19 -5.90 -5.57
N LEU A 119 6.61 -5.50 -4.43
CA LEU A 119 7.09 -4.32 -3.72
C LEU A 119 8.51 -4.51 -3.16
N SER A 120 8.86 -5.72 -2.73
CA SER A 120 10.24 -6.04 -2.30
C SER A 120 11.23 -5.92 -3.45
N LEU A 121 10.91 -6.48 -4.63
CA LEU A 121 11.75 -6.37 -5.82
C LEU A 121 11.94 -4.92 -6.26
N ILE A 122 10.83 -4.15 -6.30
CA ILE A 122 10.90 -2.71 -6.60
C ILE A 122 11.71 -1.97 -5.54
N HIS A 123 11.60 -2.34 -4.26
CA HIS A 123 12.36 -1.69 -3.19
C HIS A 123 13.86 -1.96 -3.29
N GLN A 124 14.26 -3.17 -3.71
CA GLN A 124 15.66 -3.53 -3.93
C GLN A 124 16.29 -2.72 -5.07
N GLU A 125 15.59 -2.61 -6.20
CA GLU A 125 16.10 -1.92 -7.40
C GLU A 125 15.92 -0.39 -7.35
N TYR A 126 14.82 0.08 -6.77
CA TYR A 126 14.42 1.49 -6.73
C TYR A 126 13.98 1.91 -5.31
N PRO A 127 14.90 1.87 -4.32
CA PRO A 127 14.58 2.20 -2.93
C PRO A 127 14.00 3.61 -2.77
N GLN A 128 14.45 4.56 -3.59
CA GLN A 128 14.02 5.97 -3.60
C GLN A 128 12.57 6.19 -4.05
N LEU A 129 11.95 5.24 -4.75
CA LEU A 129 10.55 5.38 -5.14
C LEU A 129 9.66 5.28 -3.91
N LEU A 130 8.78 6.26 -3.74
CA LEU A 130 7.76 6.20 -2.69
C LEU A 130 6.76 5.10 -3.04
N LYS A 131 6.53 4.21 -2.07
CA LYS A 131 5.60 3.08 -2.17
C LYS A 131 4.44 3.28 -1.20
N CYS A 132 3.22 3.09 -1.67
CA CYS A 132 2.01 3.15 -0.87
C CYS A 132 1.08 1.96 -1.12
N MET A 133 0.11 1.76 -0.22
CA MET A 133 -0.93 0.74 -0.40
C MET A 133 -2.26 1.17 0.18
N CYS A 134 -3.34 0.60 -0.36
CA CYS A 134 -4.70 0.76 0.16
C CYS A 134 -5.22 -0.60 0.62
N THR A 135 -5.64 -0.72 1.87
CA THR A 135 -6.15 -1.98 2.45
C THR A 135 -7.47 -1.77 3.18
N ASN A 136 -8.25 -2.84 3.32
CA ASN A 136 -9.37 -2.87 4.27
C ASN A 136 -8.92 -2.98 5.73
N GLY A 137 -7.65 -3.29 6.01
CA GLY A 137 -7.08 -3.29 7.36
C GLY A 137 -7.19 -4.59 8.13
N LEU A 138 -7.89 -5.62 7.63
CA LEU A 138 -8.07 -6.90 8.34
C LEU A 138 -6.74 -7.58 8.70
N LEU A 139 -5.75 -7.50 7.80
CA LEU A 139 -4.44 -8.14 7.94
C LEU A 139 -3.33 -7.11 8.22
N LEU A 140 -3.67 -5.87 8.55
CA LEU A 140 -2.68 -4.80 8.71
C LEU A 140 -1.70 -5.14 9.84
N GLU A 141 -2.23 -5.37 11.05
CA GLU A 141 -1.46 -5.78 12.23
C GLU A 141 -0.57 -7.00 11.93
N ASP A 142 -1.17 -8.04 11.33
CA ASP A 142 -0.49 -9.32 11.06
C ASP A 142 0.65 -9.23 10.02
N LYS A 143 0.74 -8.12 9.27
CA LYS A 143 1.66 -7.97 8.13
C LYS A 143 2.59 -6.76 8.24
N LEU A 144 2.56 -5.99 9.35
CA LEU A 144 3.36 -4.77 9.52
C LEU A 144 4.84 -4.97 9.16
N GLU A 145 5.48 -5.99 9.72
CA GLU A 145 6.90 -6.28 9.43
C GLU A 145 7.17 -6.50 7.93
N LYS A 146 6.28 -7.18 7.22
CA LYS A 146 6.41 -7.38 5.76
C LYS A 146 6.21 -6.08 4.99
N ILE A 147 5.27 -5.24 5.44
CA ILE A 147 4.97 -3.94 4.82
C ILE A 147 6.20 -3.03 4.93
N GLU A 148 6.80 -2.97 6.12
CA GLU A 148 8.03 -2.22 6.39
C GLU A 148 9.21 -2.75 5.57
N ALA A 149 9.40 -4.07 5.51
CA ALA A 149 10.47 -4.69 4.73
C ALA A 149 10.37 -4.39 3.22
N CYS A 150 9.17 -4.17 2.70
CA CYS A 150 8.93 -3.72 1.32
C CYS A 150 9.18 -2.21 1.12
N GLY A 151 9.51 -1.48 2.20
CA GLY A 151 9.72 -0.04 2.22
C GLY A 151 8.50 0.78 1.80
N VAL A 152 7.31 0.29 2.16
CA VAL A 152 6.06 1.05 2.04
C VAL A 152 6.09 2.19 3.07
N LYS A 153 5.73 3.40 2.63
CA LYS A 153 5.78 4.60 3.47
C LYS A 153 4.41 5.19 3.80
N ALA A 154 3.39 4.87 3.02
CA ALA A 154 2.01 5.25 3.30
C ALA A 154 1.04 4.10 3.13
N ILE A 155 0.11 3.99 4.07
CA ILE A 155 -0.96 3.00 4.08
C ILE A 155 -2.27 3.75 4.25
N THR A 156 -3.20 3.54 3.32
CA THR A 156 -4.58 3.98 3.47
C THR A 156 -5.41 2.80 3.95
N VAL A 157 -6.10 2.96 5.09
CA VAL A 157 -7.03 1.96 5.63
C VAL A 157 -8.46 2.41 5.40
N THR A 158 -9.27 1.59 4.73
CA THR A 158 -10.69 1.89 4.52
C THR A 158 -11.51 1.46 5.73
N VAL A 159 -11.90 2.41 6.58
CA VAL A 159 -12.77 2.19 7.74
C VAL A 159 -14.15 2.79 7.47
N ASN A 160 -15.16 1.94 7.25
CA ASN A 160 -16.53 2.40 6.93
C ASN A 160 -17.47 2.45 8.14
N ALA A 161 -17.11 1.81 9.26
CA ALA A 161 -17.92 1.80 10.47
C ALA A 161 -17.03 1.72 11.71
N PHE A 162 -17.48 2.36 12.80
CA PHE A 162 -16.82 2.34 14.11
C PHE A 162 -17.48 1.34 15.08
N SER A 163 -18.66 0.82 14.74
CA SER A 163 -19.44 -0.10 15.58
C SER A 163 -19.98 -1.27 14.76
N SER A 164 -20.08 -2.43 15.41
CA SER A 164 -20.48 -3.68 14.74
C SER A 164 -21.95 -3.72 14.33
N ASP A 165 -22.82 -3.00 15.05
CA ASP A 165 -24.24 -2.85 14.75
C ASP A 165 -24.46 -2.15 13.40
N ILE A 166 -23.63 -1.16 13.05
CA ILE A 166 -23.62 -0.51 11.73
C ILE A 166 -22.86 -1.38 10.72
N GLY A 167 -21.68 -1.88 11.11
CA GLY A 167 -20.79 -2.60 10.21
C GLY A 167 -21.41 -3.88 9.62
N LYS A 168 -22.33 -4.55 10.34
CA LYS A 168 -23.01 -5.76 9.85
C LYS A 168 -23.80 -5.54 8.56
N ASP A 169 -24.29 -4.31 8.34
CA ASP A 169 -25.06 -3.92 7.15
C ASP A 169 -24.15 -3.42 6.03
N ILE A 170 -22.86 -3.22 6.30
CA ILE A 170 -21.85 -2.81 5.32
C ILE A 170 -21.08 -4.03 4.78
N TYR A 171 -20.76 -4.99 5.64
CA TYR A 171 -19.92 -6.14 5.30
C TYR A 171 -20.74 -7.44 5.26
N SER A 172 -20.81 -8.09 4.08
CA SER A 172 -21.53 -9.36 3.94
C SER A 172 -20.81 -10.53 4.63
N TRP A 173 -19.48 -10.51 4.60
CA TRP A 173 -18.63 -11.51 5.26
C TRP A 173 -17.19 -11.02 5.41
N VAL A 174 -16.49 -11.61 6.38
CA VAL A 174 -15.05 -11.43 6.65
C VAL A 174 -14.42 -12.82 6.77
N ARG A 175 -13.31 -13.06 6.08
CA ARG A 175 -12.57 -14.33 6.14
C ARG A 175 -11.21 -14.09 6.78
N TYR A 176 -11.03 -14.66 7.96
CA TYR A 176 -9.82 -14.52 8.78
C TYR A 176 -9.40 -15.89 9.30
N ASP A 177 -8.10 -16.19 9.22
CA ASP A 177 -7.51 -17.46 9.66
C ASP A 177 -8.27 -18.72 9.20
N GLY A 178 -8.63 -18.74 7.92
CA GLY A 178 -9.38 -19.86 7.32
C GLY A 178 -10.88 -19.90 7.64
N VAL A 179 -11.35 -19.14 8.63
CA VAL A 179 -12.75 -19.08 9.08
C VAL A 179 -13.49 -17.93 8.41
N THR A 180 -14.76 -18.13 8.05
CA THR A 180 -15.64 -17.07 7.50
C THR A 180 -16.67 -16.65 8.54
N TYR A 181 -16.64 -15.38 8.90
CA TYR A 181 -17.54 -14.72 9.84
C TYR A 181 -18.62 -13.93 9.07
N ARG A 182 -19.79 -13.75 9.69
CA ARG A 182 -20.91 -12.97 9.13
C ARG A 182 -21.60 -12.12 10.20
N GLY A 183 -22.40 -11.15 9.76
CA GLY A 183 -23.19 -10.30 10.65
C GLY A 183 -22.32 -9.47 11.60
N GLU A 184 -22.79 -9.28 12.83
CA GLU A 184 -22.09 -8.47 13.84
C GLU A 184 -20.72 -9.02 14.20
N GLU A 185 -20.54 -10.35 14.20
CA GLU A 185 -19.26 -10.99 14.48
C GLU A 185 -18.21 -10.62 13.42
N ALA A 186 -18.57 -10.63 12.14
CA ALA A 186 -17.68 -10.21 11.06
C ALA A 186 -17.26 -8.74 11.20
N ALA A 187 -18.25 -7.88 11.45
CA ALA A 187 -18.02 -6.45 11.61
C ALA A 187 -17.14 -6.15 12.82
N SER A 188 -17.43 -6.77 13.97
CA SER A 188 -16.66 -6.64 15.21
C SER A 188 -15.21 -7.06 15.02
N LEU A 189 -14.98 -8.22 14.39
CA LEU A 189 -13.64 -8.72 14.07
C LEU A 189 -12.86 -7.74 13.18
N LEU A 190 -13.47 -7.30 12.07
CA LEU A 190 -12.80 -6.38 11.13
C LEU A 190 -12.44 -5.05 11.80
N ILE A 191 -13.38 -4.47 12.55
CA ILE A 191 -13.17 -3.21 13.28
C ILE A 191 -12.00 -3.38 14.27
N ALA A 192 -12.01 -4.44 15.08
CA ALA A 192 -10.94 -4.70 16.04
C ALA A 192 -9.57 -4.80 15.35
N LYS A 193 -9.48 -5.51 14.21
CA LYS A 193 -8.25 -5.64 13.43
C LYS A 193 -7.80 -4.34 12.76
N GLN A 194 -8.74 -3.53 12.25
CA GLN A 194 -8.45 -2.21 11.69
C GLN A 194 -7.82 -1.29 12.74
N PHE A 195 -8.43 -1.18 13.93
CA PHE A 195 -7.91 -0.32 14.99
C PHE A 195 -6.62 -0.85 15.62
N GLY A 196 -6.48 -2.16 15.76
CA GLY A 196 -5.20 -2.77 16.16
C GLY A 196 -4.08 -2.42 15.18
N GLY A 197 -4.32 -2.60 13.88
CA GLY A 197 -3.35 -2.26 12.85
C GLY A 197 -3.02 -0.77 12.78
N LEU A 198 -3.99 0.12 12.95
CA LEU A 198 -3.76 1.57 13.01
C LEU A 198 -2.94 1.98 14.24
N SER A 199 -3.22 1.37 15.40
CA SER A 199 -2.49 1.66 16.64
C SER A 199 -1.04 1.19 16.59
N GLU A 200 -0.78 0.03 15.99
CA GLU A 200 0.59 -0.51 15.89
C GLU A 200 1.37 0.14 14.74
N GLY A 201 0.74 0.38 13.58
CA GLY A 201 1.38 0.97 12.40
C GLY A 201 1.56 2.50 12.44
N SER A 202 1.12 3.16 13.50
CA SER A 202 1.35 4.60 13.73
C SER A 202 2.50 4.88 14.71
N ARG A 203 3.18 3.84 15.19
CA ARG A 203 4.39 3.94 16.03
C ARG A 203 5.63 4.19 15.19
#